data_AF-A0A661K8R0-F1
#
_entry.id   AF-A0A661K8R0-F1
#
_cell.length_a   1.000
_cell.length_b   1.000
_cell.length_c   1.000
_cell.angle_alpha   90.00
_cell.angle_beta   90.00
_cell.angle_gamma   90.00
#
_symmetry.space_group_name_H-M   'P 1'
#
loop_
_entity.id
_entity.type
_entity.pdbx_description
1 polymer ?
#
loop_
_entity_poly.entity_id
_entity_poly.type
_entity_poly.pdbx_seq_one_letter_code
_entity_poly.pdbx_strand_id
1 'polypeptide(L)'
;MQEAMKKYGHKYVLSARHGSGWLTAMVVEAALKKAGWPATRASVLDALEKTNLDTKGLQGGPIIFTKTDHRGPSYIKCYRWDPEKKLMVDAMGWVKMEPAKIAKGAK
;
A
#
# COMPACT_ATOMS: atom_id res chain seq x y z
N MET A 1 8.01 -2.62 -11.74
CA MET A 1 8.98 -3.13 -10.75
C MET A 1 9.84 -4.28 -11.31
N GLN A 2 9.23 -5.38 -11.78
CA GLN A 2 9.98 -6.50 -12.38
C GLN A 2 10.82 -6.09 -13.60
N GLU A 3 10.30 -5.21 -14.46
CA GLU A 3 11.04 -4.69 -15.62
C GLU A 3 12.24 -3.81 -15.22
N ALA A 4 12.11 -3.00 -14.17
CA ALA A 4 13.20 -2.19 -13.63
C ALA A 4 14.32 -3.08 -13.05
N MET A 5 13.97 -4.18 -12.38
CA MET A 5 14.97 -5.11 -11.84
C MET A 5 15.79 -5.82 -12.93
N LYS A 6 15.15 -6.22 -14.03
CA LYS A 6 15.84 -6.80 -15.19
C LYS A 6 16.87 -5.82 -15.78
N LYS A 7 16.54 -4.53 -15.81
CA LYS A 7 17.40 -3.48 -16.39
C LYS A 7 18.59 -3.09 -15.51
N TYR A 8 18.43 -3.08 -14.19
CA TYR A 8 19.44 -2.54 -13.26
C TYR A 8 20.17 -3.62 -12.42
N GLY A 9 19.96 -4.90 -12.67
CA GLY A 9 20.83 -5.99 -12.20
C GLY A 9 20.83 -6.30 -10.70
N HIS A 10 19.90 -5.73 -9.92
CA HIS A 10 19.84 -5.97 -8.48
C HIS A 10 19.28 -7.37 -8.14
N LYS A 11 20.09 -8.20 -7.48
CA LYS A 11 19.81 -9.60 -7.08
C LYS A 11 18.99 -9.75 -5.79
N TYR A 12 18.31 -8.71 -5.31
CA TYR A 12 17.45 -8.84 -4.12
C TYR A 12 16.11 -9.44 -4.53
N VAL A 13 15.73 -10.56 -3.90
CA VAL A 13 14.38 -11.09 -4.04
C VAL A 13 13.41 -10.00 -3.55
N LEU A 14 12.47 -9.60 -4.41
CA LEU A 14 11.42 -8.66 -4.01
C LEU A 14 10.62 -9.27 -2.88
N SER A 15 10.84 -8.74 -1.68
CA SER A 15 9.97 -8.96 -0.55
C SER A 15 8.84 -7.94 -0.51
N ALA A 16 7.78 -8.23 0.27
CA ALA A 16 6.68 -7.32 0.52
C ALA A 16 7.14 -5.92 1.01
N ARG A 17 8.31 -5.84 1.67
CA ARG A 17 8.91 -4.59 2.15
C ARG A 17 9.22 -3.61 1.01
N HIS A 18 9.64 -4.11 -0.14
CA HIS A 18 9.88 -3.27 -1.31
C HIS A 18 8.57 -2.72 -1.88
N GLY A 19 7.51 -3.53 -1.87
CA GLY A 19 6.16 -3.10 -2.23
C GLY A 19 5.65 -1.99 -1.31
N SER A 20 5.85 -2.12 0.01
CA SER A 20 5.50 -1.06 0.97
C SER A 20 6.27 0.23 0.71
N GLY A 21 7.58 0.17 0.49
CA GLY A 21 8.38 1.35 0.17
C GLY A 21 7.95 2.04 -1.12
N TRP A 22 7.64 1.26 -2.16
CA TRP A 22 7.11 1.77 -3.43
C TRP A 22 5.79 2.52 -3.25
N LEU A 23 4.85 1.93 -2.50
CA LEU A 23 3.55 2.54 -2.24
C LEU A 23 3.67 3.85 -1.45
N THR A 24 4.56 3.90 -0.46
CA THR A 24 4.86 5.15 0.27
C THR A 24 5.39 6.23 -0.68
N ALA A 25 6.30 5.87 -1.57
CA ALA A 25 6.84 6.82 -2.55
C ALA A 25 5.76 7.34 -3.52
N MET A 26 4.84 6.48 -3.97
CA MET A 26 3.70 6.89 -4.81
C MET A 26 2.81 7.92 -4.12
N VAL A 27 2.53 7.75 -2.82
CA VAL A 27 1.73 8.71 -2.04
C VAL A 27 2.45 10.06 -1.92
N VAL A 28 3.75 10.05 -1.60
CA VAL A 28 4.56 11.26 -1.50
C VAL A 28 4.63 11.99 -2.84
N GLU A 29 4.84 11.27 -3.93
CA GLU A 29 4.84 11.83 -5.29
C GLU A 29 3.50 12.51 -5.62
N ALA A 30 2.38 11.82 -5.36
CA ALA A 30 1.06 12.37 -5.61
C ALA A 30 0.78 13.63 -4.77
N ALA A 31 1.18 13.61 -3.49
CA ALA A 31 1.02 14.75 -2.60
C ALA A 31 1.85 15.95 -3.06
N LEU A 32 3.11 15.75 -3.44
CA LEU A 32 3.99 16.83 -3.92
C LEU A 32 3.51 17.42 -5.25
N LYS A 33 3.03 16.59 -6.18
CA LYS A 33 2.43 17.06 -7.45
C LYS A 33 1.20 17.93 -7.20
N LYS A 34 0.38 17.56 -6.22
CA LYS A 34 -0.85 18.29 -5.87
C LYS A 34 -0.58 19.56 -5.07
N ALA A 35 0.43 19.56 -4.21
CA ALA A 35 0.84 20.74 -3.43
C ALA A 35 1.39 21.87 -4.30
N GLY A 36 2.02 21.53 -5.44
CA GLY A 36 2.60 22.51 -6.36
C GLY A 36 3.88 23.16 -5.80
N TRP A 37 4.49 24.04 -6.60
CA TRP A 37 5.68 24.79 -6.21
C TRP A 37 5.33 26.26 -5.91
N PRO A 38 5.84 26.88 -4.83
CA PRO A 38 6.65 26.25 -3.78
C PRO A 38 5.80 25.38 -2.83
N ALA A 39 6.28 24.17 -2.54
CA ALA A 39 5.57 23.26 -1.65
C ALA A 39 5.76 23.71 -0.19
N THR A 40 4.68 24.20 0.42
CA THR A 40 4.65 24.53 1.85
C THR A 40 4.18 23.32 2.66
N ARG A 41 4.52 23.26 3.95
CA ARG A 41 4.01 22.23 4.87
C ARG A 41 2.48 22.14 4.84
N ALA A 42 1.78 23.29 4.83
CA ALA A 42 0.33 23.34 4.80
C ALA A 42 -0.23 22.75 3.50
N SER A 43 0.36 23.10 2.35
CA SER A 43 -0.07 22.56 1.04
C SER A 43 0.16 21.05 0.91
N VAL A 44 1.27 20.53 1.44
CA VAL A 44 1.58 19.09 1.43
C VAL A 44 0.64 18.33 2.37
N LEU A 45 0.35 18.88 3.55
CA LEU A 45 -0.61 18.28 4.48
C LEU A 45 -2.01 18.24 3.86
N ASP A 46 -2.50 19.34 3.29
CA ASP A 46 -3.81 19.38 2.60
C ASP A 46 -3.87 18.39 1.44
N ALA A 47 -2.77 18.22 0.69
CA ALA A 47 -2.69 17.23 -0.38
C ALA A 47 -2.75 15.79 0.15
N LEU A 48 -2.01 15.48 1.23
CA LEU A 48 -2.00 14.17 1.88
C LEU A 48 -3.38 13.83 2.47
N GLU A 49 -4.04 14.76 3.15
CA GLU A 49 -5.39 14.58 3.72
C GLU A 49 -6.48 14.36 2.65
N LYS A 50 -6.14 14.53 1.36
CA LYS A 50 -7.02 14.31 0.21
C LYS A 50 -6.45 13.24 -0.72
N THR A 51 -5.67 12.30 -0.20
CA THR A 51 -5.11 11.19 -0.99
C THR A 51 -6.22 10.24 -1.40
N ASN A 52 -6.29 9.94 -2.69
CA ASN A 52 -7.07 8.84 -3.26
C ASN A 52 -6.24 8.27 -4.43
N LEU A 53 -5.47 7.23 -4.14
CA LEU A 53 -4.44 6.72 -5.02
C LEU A 53 -4.71 5.26 -5.36
N ASP A 54 -4.90 4.97 -6.66
CA ASP A 54 -4.99 3.61 -7.17
C ASP A 54 -3.61 2.93 -7.11
N THR A 55 -3.55 1.81 -6.39
CA THR A 55 -2.33 1.02 -6.20
C THR A 55 -2.06 0.05 -7.36
N LYS A 56 -2.95 -0.01 -8.36
CA LYS A 56 -2.86 -0.88 -9.55
C LYS A 56 -2.62 -2.35 -9.19
N GLY A 57 -3.28 -2.81 -8.12
CA GLY A 57 -3.23 -4.19 -7.65
C GLY A 57 -2.07 -4.54 -6.72
N LEU A 58 -1.20 -3.58 -6.35
CA LEU A 58 -0.18 -3.79 -5.31
C LEU A 58 -0.80 -3.96 -3.92
N GLN A 59 -1.98 -3.39 -3.69
CA GLN A 59 -2.84 -3.70 -2.54
C GLN A 59 -4.24 -4.11 -3.03
N GLY A 60 -5.07 -4.59 -2.11
CA GLY A 60 -6.46 -4.96 -2.40
C GLY A 60 -7.40 -3.80 -2.73
N GLY A 61 -6.93 -2.56 -2.64
CA GLY A 61 -7.68 -1.37 -3.00
C GLY A 61 -6.82 -0.10 -3.06
N PRO A 62 -7.46 1.07 -3.22
CA PRO A 62 -6.77 2.35 -3.22
C PRO A 62 -6.26 2.72 -1.83
N ILE A 63 -5.20 3.54 -1.79
CA ILE A 63 -4.78 4.24 -0.58
C ILE A 63 -5.63 5.51 -0.48
N ILE A 64 -6.38 5.62 0.61
CA ILE A 64 -7.26 6.75 0.89
C ILE A 64 -6.88 7.33 2.23
N PHE A 65 -6.53 8.61 2.25
CA PHE A 65 -6.32 9.37 3.48
C PHE A 65 -7.36 10.47 3.57
N THR A 66 -7.77 10.74 4.79
CA THR A 66 -8.65 11.84 5.17
C THR A 66 -8.02 12.58 6.34
N LYS A 67 -8.51 13.78 6.64
CA LYS A 67 -8.05 14.57 7.80
C LYS A 67 -8.07 13.83 9.14
N THR A 68 -8.97 12.85 9.30
CA THR A 68 -9.14 12.10 10.55
C THR A 68 -8.70 10.64 10.46
N ASP A 69 -8.33 10.16 9.28
CA ASP A 69 -7.92 8.77 9.04
C ASP A 69 -6.83 8.70 7.96
N HIS A 70 -5.60 8.44 8.39
CA HIS A 70 -4.43 8.23 7.52
C HIS A 70 -4.09 6.74 7.34
N ARG A 71 -5.03 5.84 7.61
CA ARG A 71 -4.91 4.40 7.34
C ARG A 71 -5.82 3.99 6.19
N GLY A 72 -7.08 4.45 6.23
CA GLY A 72 -8.07 4.12 5.22
C GLY A 72 -8.47 2.64 5.22
N PRO A 73 -9.13 2.17 4.15
CA PRO A 73 -9.59 0.79 4.06
C PRO A 73 -8.41 -0.17 4.07
N SER A 74 -8.45 -1.15 4.96
CA SER A 74 -7.43 -2.19 5.05
C SER A 74 -7.87 -3.42 4.26
N TYR A 75 -6.94 -4.04 3.54
CA TYR A 75 -7.18 -5.28 2.80
C TYR A 75 -6.18 -6.32 3.25
N ILE A 76 -6.65 -7.56 3.44
CA ILE A 76 -5.79 -8.69 3.75
C ILE A 76 -5.80 -9.66 2.57
N LYS A 77 -4.66 -10.33 2.39
CA LYS A 77 -4.51 -11.45 1.47
C LYS A 77 -3.80 -12.55 2.23
N CYS A 78 -4.38 -13.75 2.22
CA CYS A 78 -3.77 -14.90 2.86
C CYS A 78 -3.08 -15.77 1.82
N TYR A 79 -1.94 -16.30 2.23
CA TYR A 79 -1.13 -17.21 1.46
C TYR A 79 -1.02 -18.53 2.21
N ARG A 80 -0.90 -19.62 1.47
CA ARG A 80 -0.58 -20.95 2.02
C ARG A 80 0.73 -21.44 1.44
N TRP A 81 1.44 -22.26 2.20
CA TRP A 81 2.61 -22.96 1.67
C TRP A 81 2.17 -24.05 0.69
N ASP A 82 2.87 -24.17 -0.43
CA ASP A 82 2.75 -25.27 -1.40
C ASP A 82 4.04 -26.10 -1.35
N PRO A 83 4.01 -27.35 -0.84
CA PRO A 83 5.21 -28.16 -0.65
C PRO A 83 5.83 -28.65 -1.96
N GLU A 84 5.03 -28.83 -3.01
CA GLU A 84 5.52 -29.29 -4.33
C GLU A 84 6.29 -28.16 -5.02
N LYS A 85 5.73 -26.95 -4.97
CA LYS A 85 6.34 -25.76 -5.59
C LYS A 85 7.39 -25.09 -4.71
N LYS A 86 7.47 -25.47 -3.43
CA LYS A 86 8.36 -24.88 -2.41
C LYS A 86 8.22 -23.35 -2.33
N LEU A 87 6.98 -22.86 -2.39
CA LEU A 87 6.68 -21.43 -2.36
C LEU A 87 5.31 -21.15 -1.73
N MET A 88 5.10 -19.90 -1.30
CA MET A 88 3.79 -19.43 -0.85
C MET A 88 2.90 -19.17 -2.07
N VAL A 89 1.74 -19.82 -2.12
CA VAL A 89 0.69 -19.59 -3.14
C VAL A 89 -0.48 -18.85 -2.52
N ASP A 90 -1.25 -18.15 -3.37
CA ASP A 90 -2.49 -17.51 -2.96
C ASP A 90 -3.44 -18.56 -2.35
N ALA A 91 -3.87 -18.34 -1.11
CA ALA A 91 -4.92 -19.13 -0.47
C ALA A 91 -6.30 -18.52 -0.72
N MET A 92 -6.34 -17.19 -0.90
CA MET A 92 -7.54 -16.40 -1.16
C MET A 92 -7.20 -15.11 -1.91
N GLY A 93 -8.20 -14.51 -2.53
CA GLY A 93 -8.11 -13.15 -3.07
C GLY A 93 -8.01 -12.10 -1.97
N TRP A 94 -7.92 -10.83 -2.37
CA TRP A 94 -7.99 -9.71 -1.43
C TRP A 94 -9.36 -9.67 -0.76
N VAL A 95 -9.36 -9.53 0.56
CA VAL A 95 -10.57 -9.28 1.35
C VAL A 95 -10.43 -7.94 2.04
N LYS A 96 -11.42 -7.07 1.82
CA LYS A 96 -11.55 -5.81 2.54
C LYS A 96 -11.85 -6.14 3.99
N MET A 97 -10.99 -5.69 4.88
CA MET A 97 -11.25 -5.70 6.30
C MET A 97 -12.15 -4.51 6.60
N GLU A 98 -13.40 -4.81 6.95
CA GLU A 98 -14.18 -3.83 7.69
C GLU A 98 -13.48 -3.60 9.03
N PRO A 99 -13.45 -2.36 9.55
CA PRO A 99 -12.99 -2.10 10.91
C PRO A 99 -13.91 -2.88 11.85
N ALA A 100 -13.53 -4.12 12.16
CA ALA A 100 -14.23 -4.93 13.13
C ALA A 100 -14.24 -4.16 14.45
N LYS A 101 -15.29 -4.38 15.24
CA LYS A 101 -15.45 -3.96 16.63
C LYS A 101 -14.35 -4.59 17.51
N ILE A 102 -13.08 -4.30 17.24
CA ILE A 102 -11.89 -4.84 17.92
C ILE A 102 -11.85 -4.39 19.40
N ALA A 103 -12.76 -3.50 19.82
CA ALA A 103 -12.95 -3.09 21.21
C ALA A 103 -14.13 -3.77 21.97
N LYS A 104 -14.90 -4.71 21.39
CA LYS A 104 -16.10 -5.29 22.07
C LYS A 104 -16.12 -6.81 22.22
N GLY A 105 -14.96 -7.46 22.31
CA GLY A 105 -14.88 -8.92 22.48
C GLY A 105 -13.83 -9.45 23.46
N ALA A 106 -13.08 -8.58 24.14
CA ALA A 106 -12.25 -8.99 25.27
C ALA A 106 -13.05 -8.75 26.57
N LYS A 107 -13.89 -9.72 26.92
CA LYS A 107 -14.38 -9.94 28.28
C LYS A 107 -14.04 -11.37 28.66
#